data_AF-A0A327H358-F1
#
_entry.id   AF-A0A327H358-F1
#
_cell.length_a   1.000
_cell.length_b   1.000
_cell.length_c   1.000
_cell.angle_alpha   90.00
_cell.angle_beta   90.00
_cell.angle_gamma   90.00
#
_symmetry.space_group_name_H-M   'P 1'
#
loop_
_entity.id
_entity.type
_entity.pdbx_description
1 polymer ?
#
loop_
_entity_poly.entity_id
_entity_poly.type
_entity_poly.pdbx_seq_one_letter_code
_entity_poly.pdbx_strand_id
1 'polypeptide(L)'
;MQSIIGPDGRTYLPMPQTKVTRPKDELPIGRISSPWKVYGRTLGIVILSFMMVQFLVLGVIGLLEGDPWLAFFGGLFGLPFIATIVFIQRPKIMDIRIATPDLEGSNYHVISENQTLWTPMPTSFSRHLIRDSSALDIPSSRKIWSIFFALISTSILISIALWLEIGGAIMLIVAVGIGIPFFILGFSIPVMGWWAISRERLGLLTRERDAETWLFLGMMSAFPAILINSYLFPGIIQSLGIEMTQEALMSWSAIISAPLGEEICKGIAVAVFYGSMNSGKRGFQIGFTVGLGFALIENLQYILISFGEGFTGFALTSLIRGIGSIPGHALWTGITGFSIGVLASKNNQKLMPNEDKEKIQVWKLFDPNTGNEITNNTISTNRATLTPINEQPHDWFTLSNNELVPKMQDKGRGIRPPSNVSFALITAILGHALWNGTAVGVAWFSIILTQSEGISIIASLIASIVMVISVLGIGNMMLNGVAEDDEKHIF
;
A
#
# COMPACT_ATOMS: atom_id res chain seq x y z
N MET A 1 -38.48 25.73 -21.26
CA MET A 1 -37.55 24.78 -21.91
C MET A 1 -37.85 24.84 -23.41
N GLN A 2 -36.99 25.48 -24.20
CA GLN A 2 -37.25 25.75 -25.62
C GLN A 2 -37.12 24.46 -26.45
N SER A 3 -37.98 24.29 -27.47
CA SER A 3 -37.96 23.14 -28.37
C SER A 3 -36.74 23.19 -29.30
N ILE A 4 -36.11 22.05 -29.55
CA ILE A 4 -34.88 21.94 -30.35
C ILE A 4 -35.22 21.28 -31.69
N ILE A 5 -34.76 21.84 -32.81
CA ILE A 5 -34.91 21.22 -34.13
C ILE A 5 -33.75 20.26 -34.36
N GLY A 6 -34.05 18.97 -34.54
CA GLY A 6 -33.06 17.93 -34.79
C GLY A 6 -32.49 17.96 -36.21
N PRO A 7 -31.38 17.24 -36.47
CA PRO A 7 -30.76 17.13 -37.79
C PRO A 7 -31.66 16.46 -38.86
N ASP A 8 -32.76 15.86 -38.44
CA ASP A 8 -33.83 15.29 -39.27
C ASP A 8 -34.98 16.29 -39.57
N GLY A 9 -34.85 17.54 -39.14
CA GLY A 9 -35.84 18.61 -39.36
C GLY A 9 -37.06 18.54 -38.43
N ARG A 10 -37.08 17.65 -37.43
CA ARG A 10 -38.19 17.51 -36.49
C ARG A 10 -37.99 18.35 -35.22
N THR A 11 -39.07 18.88 -34.69
CA THR A 11 -39.07 19.66 -33.44
C THR A 11 -39.22 18.74 -32.23
N TYR A 12 -38.19 18.68 -31.40
CA TYR A 12 -38.16 17.87 -30.20
C TYR A 12 -38.51 18.69 -28.96
N LEU A 13 -39.42 18.15 -28.14
CA LEU A 13 -39.64 18.64 -26.79
C LEU A 13 -38.46 18.17 -25.92
N PRO A 14 -37.85 19.06 -25.13
CA PRO A 14 -36.76 18.68 -24.25
C PRO A 14 -37.28 17.67 -23.22
N MET A 15 -36.76 16.45 -23.28
CA MET A 15 -37.08 15.44 -22.28
C MET A 15 -36.48 15.84 -20.93
N PRO A 16 -37.16 15.55 -19.81
CA PRO A 16 -36.58 15.76 -18.49
C PRO A 16 -35.28 14.94 -18.36
N GLN A 17 -34.27 15.50 -17.70
CA GLN A 17 -33.02 14.80 -17.46
C GLN A 17 -33.30 13.46 -16.77
N THR A 18 -32.64 12.40 -17.26
CA THR A 18 -32.76 11.08 -16.65
C THR A 18 -32.33 11.14 -15.19
N LYS A 19 -33.21 10.65 -14.31
CA LYS A 19 -32.94 10.58 -12.87
C LYS A 19 -31.72 9.70 -12.61
N VAL A 20 -30.89 10.12 -11.67
CA VAL A 20 -29.76 9.31 -11.20
C VAL A 20 -30.31 8.09 -10.48
N THR A 21 -29.91 6.91 -10.91
CA THR A 21 -30.29 5.62 -10.30
C THR A 21 -29.04 4.87 -9.86
N ARG A 22 -29.22 3.84 -9.02
CA ARG A 22 -28.13 2.92 -8.70
C ARG A 22 -27.90 1.95 -9.87
N PRO A 23 -26.66 1.58 -10.17
CA PRO A 23 -26.38 0.50 -11.12
C PRO A 23 -27.06 -0.78 -10.63
N LYS A 24 -27.77 -1.49 -11.52
CA LYS A 24 -28.48 -2.73 -11.18
C LYS A 24 -27.54 -3.95 -11.11
N ASP A 25 -26.46 -3.93 -11.89
CA ASP A 25 -25.47 -4.99 -12.01
C ASP A 25 -24.06 -4.46 -11.74
N GLU A 26 -23.10 -5.37 -11.50
CA GLU A 26 -21.67 -5.05 -11.51
C GLU A 26 -21.33 -4.46 -12.90
N LEU A 27 -21.14 -3.15 -12.96
CA LEU A 27 -20.77 -2.44 -14.18
C LEU A 27 -19.24 -2.41 -14.29
N PRO A 28 -18.59 -3.29 -15.07
CA PRO A 28 -17.15 -3.25 -15.26
C PRO A 28 -16.80 -2.02 -16.10
N ILE A 29 -16.09 -1.07 -15.49
CA ILE A 29 -15.64 0.14 -16.16
C ILE A 29 -14.17 -0.01 -16.47
N GLY A 30 -13.86 -0.32 -17.73
CA GLY A 30 -12.50 -0.29 -18.24
C GLY A 30 -12.01 1.16 -18.36
N ARG A 31 -10.78 1.42 -17.89
CA ARG A 31 -10.14 2.73 -18.03
C ARG A 31 -8.79 2.57 -18.72
N ILE A 32 -8.42 3.58 -19.51
CA ILE A 32 -7.05 3.70 -20.01
C ILE A 32 -6.14 3.92 -18.80
N SER A 33 -5.19 3.02 -18.65
CA SER A 33 -4.34 2.93 -17.49
C SER A 33 -3.17 3.91 -17.63
N SER A 34 -2.84 4.64 -16.55
CA SER A 34 -1.72 5.59 -16.53
C SER A 34 -0.81 5.34 -15.32
N PRO A 35 0.02 4.28 -15.36
CA PRO A 35 0.74 3.81 -14.16
C PRO A 35 1.65 4.88 -13.54
N TRP A 36 2.27 5.73 -14.36
CA TRP A 36 3.18 6.78 -13.90
C TRP A 36 2.48 7.95 -13.19
N LYS A 37 1.19 8.15 -13.46
CA LYS A 37 0.39 9.16 -12.77
C LYS A 37 0.14 8.77 -11.31
N VAL A 38 -0.06 7.47 -11.06
CA VAL A 38 -0.19 6.91 -9.71
C VAL A 38 1.11 7.15 -8.95
N TYR A 39 2.26 6.87 -9.57
CA TYR A 39 3.57 7.11 -8.97
C TYR A 39 3.78 8.58 -8.55
N GLY A 40 3.58 9.52 -9.47
CA GLY A 40 3.75 10.94 -9.17
C GLY A 40 2.82 11.44 -8.06
N ARG A 41 1.58 10.93 -8.03
CA ARG A 41 0.62 11.22 -6.96
C ARG A 41 1.07 10.65 -5.62
N THR A 42 1.47 9.39 -5.57
CA THR A 42 1.98 8.72 -4.37
C THR A 42 3.19 9.46 -3.81
N LEU A 43 4.17 9.81 -4.66
CA LEU A 43 5.35 10.56 -4.25
C LEU A 43 4.98 11.93 -3.65
N GLY A 44 4.02 12.63 -4.24
CA GLY A 44 3.49 13.88 -3.68
C GLY A 44 2.88 13.68 -2.30
N ILE A 45 2.09 12.62 -2.09
CA ILE A 45 1.53 12.27 -0.79
C ILE A 45 2.64 11.95 0.22
N VAL A 46 3.71 11.28 -0.18
CA VAL A 46 4.86 10.98 0.69
C VAL A 46 5.50 12.25 1.22
N ILE A 47 5.84 13.20 0.34
CA ILE A 47 6.48 14.45 0.74
C ILE A 47 5.57 15.25 1.68
N LEU A 48 4.28 15.36 1.34
CA LEU A 48 3.31 16.05 2.19
C LEU A 48 3.14 15.36 3.54
N SER A 49 3.10 14.03 3.55
CA SER A 49 2.96 13.24 4.79
C SER A 49 4.20 13.34 5.66
N PHE A 50 5.39 13.37 5.06
CA PHE A 50 6.64 13.62 5.77
C PHE A 50 6.61 14.97 6.49
N MET A 51 6.35 16.06 5.75
CA MET A 51 6.26 17.39 6.34
C MET A 51 5.20 17.46 7.45
N MET A 52 4.03 16.87 7.22
CA MET A 52 2.97 16.78 8.22
C MET A 52 3.44 16.05 9.49
N VAL A 53 4.05 14.87 9.36
CA VAL A 53 4.55 14.10 10.50
C VAL A 53 5.58 14.92 11.28
N GLN A 54 6.53 15.58 10.60
CA GLN A 54 7.54 16.41 11.26
C GLN A 54 6.89 17.55 12.08
N PHE A 55 5.94 18.28 11.50
CA PHE A 55 5.25 19.36 12.21
C PHE A 55 4.37 18.86 13.37
N LEU A 56 3.71 17.71 13.21
CA LEU A 56 2.94 17.09 14.29
C LEU A 56 3.86 16.67 15.45
N VAL A 57 5.02 16.06 15.14
CA VAL A 57 6.04 15.72 16.15
C VAL A 57 6.50 16.97 16.87
N LEU A 58 6.92 18.02 16.15
CA LEU A 58 7.35 19.29 16.75
C LEU A 58 6.27 19.91 17.64
N GLY A 59 5.01 19.87 17.21
CA GLY A 59 3.88 20.36 17.99
C GLY A 59 3.74 19.63 19.33
N VAL A 60 3.81 18.30 19.32
CA VAL A 60 3.75 17.49 20.54
C VAL A 60 4.99 17.69 21.42
N ILE A 61 6.17 17.75 20.82
CA ILE A 61 7.42 18.02 21.55
C ILE A 61 7.34 19.35 22.29
N GLY A 62 6.88 20.43 21.63
CA GLY A 62 6.70 21.73 22.27
C GLY A 62 5.75 21.66 23.48
N LEU A 63 4.69 20.85 23.40
CA LEU A 63 3.79 20.64 24.53
C LEU A 63 4.46 19.89 25.68
N LEU A 64 5.27 18.87 25.37
CA LEU A 64 5.97 18.05 26.37
C LEU A 64 7.09 18.84 27.08
N GLU A 65 7.79 19.70 26.35
CA GLU A 65 8.88 20.54 26.88
C GLU A 65 8.36 21.84 27.54
N GLY A 66 7.07 22.15 27.39
CA GLY A 66 6.49 23.38 27.89
C GLY A 66 6.90 24.62 27.08
N ASP A 67 7.30 24.46 25.81
CA ASP A 67 7.54 25.53 24.85
C ASP A 67 6.26 25.85 24.05
N PRO A 68 5.54 26.93 24.39
CA PRO A 68 4.29 27.28 23.73
C PRO A 68 4.49 27.68 22.26
N TRP A 69 5.66 28.22 21.91
CA TRP A 69 5.94 28.67 20.55
C TRP A 69 6.19 27.49 19.64
N LEU A 70 6.99 26.52 20.09
CA LEU A 70 7.22 25.29 19.33
C LEU A 70 5.91 24.51 19.12
N ALA A 71 5.08 24.41 20.16
CA ALA A 71 3.75 23.79 20.08
C ALA A 71 2.83 24.51 19.08
N PHE A 72 2.76 25.84 19.19
CA PHE A 72 1.92 26.66 18.32
C PHE A 72 2.35 26.58 16.85
N PHE A 73 3.63 26.75 16.55
CA PHE A 73 4.13 26.71 15.17
C PHE A 73 4.11 25.30 14.58
N GLY A 74 4.37 24.26 15.39
CA GLY A 74 4.20 22.87 14.97
C GLY A 74 2.76 22.57 14.55
N GLY A 75 1.78 23.01 15.35
CA GLY A 75 0.36 22.90 14.99
C GLY A 75 0.00 23.72 13.75
N LEU A 76 0.34 25.01 13.74
CA LEU A 76 -0.01 25.95 12.67
C LEU A 76 0.53 25.52 11.31
N PHE A 77 1.80 25.10 11.24
CA PHE A 77 2.42 24.68 9.99
C PHE A 77 2.04 23.25 9.57
N GLY A 78 1.56 22.40 10.49
CA GLY A 78 1.00 21.09 10.15
C GLY A 78 -0.35 21.16 9.43
N LEU A 79 -1.20 22.15 9.76
CA LEU A 79 -2.57 22.26 9.25
C LEU A 79 -2.69 22.33 7.71
N PRO A 80 -1.87 23.13 6.97
CA PRO A 80 -1.91 23.15 5.51
C PRO A 80 -1.65 21.79 4.88
N PHE A 81 -0.75 20.96 5.45
CA PHE A 81 -0.45 19.64 4.91
C PHE A 81 -1.62 18.67 5.14
N ILE A 82 -2.23 18.69 6.33
CA ILE A 82 -3.44 17.90 6.62
C ILE A 82 -4.54 18.27 5.62
N ALA A 83 -4.83 19.57 5.46
CA ALA A 83 -5.86 20.05 4.54
C ALA A 83 -5.58 19.64 3.09
N THR A 84 -4.33 19.74 2.65
CA THR A 84 -3.90 19.35 1.30
C THR A 84 -4.04 17.84 1.08
N ILE A 85 -3.65 17.01 2.05
CA ILE A 85 -3.78 15.56 1.95
C ILE A 85 -5.25 15.14 1.89
N VAL A 86 -6.10 15.70 2.76
CA VAL A 86 -7.56 15.44 2.73
C VAL A 86 -8.16 15.85 1.38
N PHE A 87 -7.72 16.98 0.82
CA PHE A 87 -8.15 17.44 -0.50
C PHE A 87 -7.71 16.51 -1.64
N ILE A 88 -6.50 15.93 -1.56
CA ILE A 88 -5.98 14.99 -2.58
C ILE A 88 -6.67 13.62 -2.47
N GLN A 89 -6.93 13.13 -1.26
CA GLN A 89 -7.48 11.79 -0.98
C GLN A 89 -9.01 11.71 -1.13
N ARG A 90 -9.71 12.82 -1.34
CA ARG A 90 -11.17 12.84 -1.49
C ARG A 90 -11.66 11.87 -2.58
N PRO A 91 -12.78 11.16 -2.35
CA PRO A 91 -13.31 10.22 -3.34
C PRO A 91 -13.74 10.98 -4.59
N LYS A 92 -13.26 10.54 -5.76
CA LYS A 92 -13.78 11.04 -7.03
C LYS A 92 -15.11 10.36 -7.30
N ILE A 93 -16.11 11.15 -7.63
CA ILE A 93 -17.42 10.66 -8.07
C ILE A 93 -17.42 10.67 -9.59
N MET A 94 -17.81 9.55 -10.19
CA MET A 94 -17.96 9.40 -11.63
C MET A 94 -19.45 9.42 -11.98
N ASP A 95 -19.81 10.25 -12.96
CA ASP A 95 -21.14 10.27 -13.57
C ASP A 95 -21.10 9.38 -14.81
N ILE A 96 -21.70 8.21 -14.70
CA ILE A 96 -21.75 7.20 -15.76
C ILE A 96 -23.10 7.29 -16.44
N ARG A 97 -23.07 7.37 -17.76
CA ARG A 97 -24.26 7.47 -18.60
C ARG A 97 -24.19 6.32 -19.60
N ILE A 98 -25.17 5.42 -19.55
CA ILE A 98 -25.20 4.20 -20.34
C ILE A 98 -26.43 4.25 -21.23
N ALA A 99 -26.21 4.11 -22.53
CA ALA A 99 -27.27 3.91 -23.51
C ALA A 99 -27.24 2.44 -23.93
N THR A 100 -28.24 1.67 -23.54
CA THR A 100 -28.40 0.26 -23.94
C THR A 100 -29.45 0.16 -25.04
N PRO A 101 -29.23 -0.62 -26.12
CA PRO A 101 -30.26 -0.86 -27.13
C PRO A 101 -31.54 -1.38 -26.49
N ASP A 102 -32.66 -0.72 -26.78
CA ASP A 102 -33.98 -1.07 -26.24
C ASP A 102 -35.03 -0.72 -27.29
N LEU A 103 -35.80 -1.72 -27.72
CA LEU A 103 -36.83 -1.55 -28.75
C LEU A 103 -37.94 -0.57 -28.32
N GLU A 104 -38.18 -0.41 -27.02
CA GLU A 104 -39.12 0.56 -26.45
C GLU A 104 -38.47 1.91 -26.10
N GLY A 105 -37.16 2.05 -26.38
CA GLY A 105 -36.36 3.22 -26.06
C GLY A 105 -36.55 4.41 -27.01
N SER A 106 -35.70 5.43 -26.83
CA SER A 106 -35.68 6.64 -27.67
C SER A 106 -34.34 6.76 -28.41
N ASN A 107 -34.34 7.45 -29.55
CA ASN A 107 -33.13 7.84 -30.27
C ASN A 107 -32.49 9.12 -29.71
N TYR A 108 -33.20 9.87 -28.87
CA TYR A 108 -32.76 11.15 -28.33
C TYR A 108 -32.78 11.11 -26.80
N HIS A 109 -31.66 11.46 -26.19
CA HIS A 109 -31.50 11.50 -24.72
C HIS A 109 -30.88 12.82 -24.28
N VAL A 110 -31.40 13.41 -23.20
CA VAL A 110 -30.84 14.66 -22.67
C VAL A 110 -29.70 14.34 -21.70
N ILE A 111 -28.50 14.81 -22.03
CA ILE A 111 -27.27 14.59 -21.28
C ILE A 111 -27.10 15.66 -20.18
N SER A 112 -27.29 16.92 -20.54
CA SER A 112 -27.23 18.11 -19.67
C SER A 112 -28.19 19.17 -20.20
N GLU A 113 -28.35 20.30 -19.51
CA GLU A 113 -29.29 21.36 -19.92
C GLU A 113 -29.12 21.82 -21.39
N ASN A 114 -27.91 21.71 -21.94
CA ASN A 114 -27.57 22.15 -23.30
C ASN A 114 -26.98 21.04 -24.19
N GLN A 115 -27.08 19.76 -23.80
CA GLN A 115 -26.50 18.66 -24.58
C GLN A 115 -27.48 17.50 -24.74
N THR A 116 -27.61 17.01 -25.97
CA THR A 116 -28.41 15.84 -26.32
C THR A 116 -27.52 14.77 -26.95
N LEU A 117 -27.77 13.51 -26.59
CA LEU A 117 -27.22 12.34 -27.24
C LEU A 117 -28.22 11.88 -28.28
N TRP A 118 -27.80 11.78 -29.54
CA TRP A 118 -28.55 11.07 -30.55
C TRP A 118 -27.93 9.70 -30.79
N THR A 119 -28.74 8.65 -30.74
CA THR A 119 -28.34 7.26 -31.04
C THR A 119 -28.99 6.80 -32.35
N PRO A 120 -28.26 6.05 -33.19
CA PRO A 120 -28.78 5.59 -34.48
C PRO A 120 -29.88 4.51 -34.36
N MET A 121 -30.04 3.92 -33.18
CA MET A 121 -31.09 2.96 -32.84
C MET A 121 -31.75 3.36 -31.52
N PRO A 122 -33.00 2.90 -31.26
CA PRO A 122 -33.69 3.14 -29.99
C PRO A 122 -32.88 2.57 -28.83
N THR A 123 -32.62 3.42 -27.83
CA THR A 123 -31.87 3.05 -26.63
C THR A 123 -32.60 3.49 -25.37
N SER A 124 -32.41 2.74 -24.28
CA SER A 124 -32.75 3.14 -22.93
C SER A 124 -31.54 3.82 -22.30
N PHE A 125 -31.75 4.99 -21.71
CA PHE A 125 -30.68 5.78 -21.12
C PHE A 125 -30.75 5.72 -19.60
N SER A 126 -29.65 5.31 -18.99
CA SER A 126 -29.49 5.22 -17.54
C SER A 126 -28.32 6.08 -17.09
N ARG A 127 -28.48 6.72 -15.93
CA ARG A 127 -27.49 7.60 -15.34
C ARG A 127 -27.17 7.14 -13.92
N HIS A 128 -25.90 6.91 -13.64
CA HIS A 128 -25.41 6.38 -12.37
C HIS A 128 -24.30 7.28 -11.81
N LEU A 129 -24.42 7.66 -10.53
CA LEU A 129 -23.32 8.27 -9.79
C LEU A 129 -22.63 7.18 -8.97
N ILE A 130 -21.39 6.86 -9.32
CA ILE A 130 -20.60 5.87 -8.59
C ILE A 130 -19.31 6.49 -8.07
N ARG A 131 -18.71 5.85 -7.05
CA ARG A 131 -17.36 6.21 -6.60
C ARG A 131 -16.35 5.62 -7.57
N ASP A 132 -15.25 6.34 -7.79
CA ASP A 132 -14.12 5.84 -8.58
C ASP A 132 -13.53 4.60 -7.89
N SER A 133 -13.73 3.43 -8.49
CA SER A 133 -13.23 2.14 -8.05
C SER A 133 -12.11 1.63 -8.95
N SER A 134 -11.39 2.52 -9.63
CA SER A 134 -10.28 2.17 -10.52
C SER A 134 -9.33 1.19 -9.83
N ALA A 135 -9.03 0.08 -10.52
CA ALA A 135 -8.01 -0.85 -10.08
C ALA A 135 -6.67 -0.12 -10.03
N LEU A 136 -5.88 -0.39 -9.00
CA LEU A 136 -4.51 0.06 -8.88
C LEU A 136 -3.77 -0.43 -10.13
N ASP A 137 -3.11 0.48 -10.84
CA ASP A 137 -2.29 0.18 -12.00
C ASP A 137 -0.85 0.66 -11.79
N ILE A 138 0.10 -0.27 -11.82
CA ILE A 138 1.51 -0.05 -11.47
C ILE A 138 2.33 -0.69 -12.59
N PRO A 139 3.45 -0.06 -13.03
CA PRO A 139 4.33 -0.69 -14.01
C PRO A 139 4.82 -2.06 -13.54
N SER A 140 5.15 -2.95 -14.47
CA SER A 140 5.68 -4.25 -14.10
C SER A 140 6.96 -4.12 -13.26
N SER A 141 7.10 -5.02 -12.27
CA SER A 141 8.21 -5.00 -11.31
C SER A 141 9.59 -4.88 -11.99
N ARG A 142 9.81 -5.63 -13.08
CA ARG A 142 11.08 -5.61 -13.84
C ARG A 142 11.46 -4.22 -14.36
N LYS A 143 10.48 -3.45 -14.87
CA LYS A 143 10.74 -2.10 -15.41
C LYS A 143 11.10 -1.14 -14.29
N ILE A 144 10.39 -1.21 -13.16
CA ILE A 144 10.66 -0.38 -11.97
C ILE A 144 12.08 -0.62 -11.47
N TRP A 145 12.48 -1.88 -11.28
CA TRP A 145 13.83 -2.23 -10.83
C TRP A 145 14.92 -1.80 -11.82
N SER A 146 14.68 -1.90 -13.14
CA SER A 146 15.65 -1.43 -14.13
C SER A 146 15.92 0.08 -14.02
N ILE A 147 14.88 0.89 -13.80
CA ILE A 147 15.00 2.34 -13.60
C ILE A 147 15.71 2.64 -12.29
N PHE A 148 15.39 1.93 -11.21
CA PHE A 148 16.09 2.04 -9.94
C PHE A 148 17.60 1.82 -10.10
N PHE A 149 18.01 0.70 -10.69
CA PHE A 149 19.43 0.40 -10.87
C PHE A 149 20.14 1.43 -11.75
N ALA A 150 19.47 1.95 -12.79
CA ALA A 150 20.03 3.02 -13.60
C ALA A 150 20.26 4.31 -12.78
N LEU A 151 19.25 4.79 -12.07
CA LEU A 151 19.33 6.02 -11.28
C LEU A 151 20.38 5.93 -10.17
N ILE A 152 20.39 4.82 -9.43
CA ILE A 152 21.36 4.59 -8.35
C ILE A 152 22.78 4.45 -8.92
N SER A 153 22.98 3.70 -10.00
CA SER A 153 24.31 3.56 -10.61
C SER A 153 24.85 4.91 -11.07
N THR A 154 24.03 5.74 -11.73
CA THR A 154 24.43 7.10 -12.12
C THR A 154 24.79 7.95 -10.90
N SER A 155 24.00 7.88 -9.84
CA SER A 155 24.23 8.68 -8.63
C SER A 155 25.49 8.25 -7.87
N ILE A 156 25.78 6.95 -7.82
CA ILE A 156 27.03 6.39 -7.27
C ILE A 156 28.22 6.84 -8.10
N LEU A 157 28.14 6.79 -9.44
CA LEU A 157 29.22 7.24 -10.31
C LEU A 157 29.54 8.73 -10.10
N ILE A 158 28.51 9.58 -9.95
CA ILE A 158 28.69 10.99 -9.60
C ILE A 158 29.35 11.14 -8.22
N SER A 159 28.97 10.30 -7.26
CA SER A 159 29.54 10.32 -5.90
C SER A 159 31.02 9.94 -5.90
N ILE A 160 31.39 8.91 -6.66
CA ILE A 160 32.78 8.46 -6.84
C ILE A 160 33.58 9.55 -7.57
N ALA A 161 33.01 10.17 -8.61
CA ALA A 161 33.68 11.25 -9.32
C ALA A 161 33.98 12.44 -8.41
N LEU A 162 33.03 12.82 -7.54
CA LEU A 162 33.26 13.85 -6.53
C LEU A 162 34.33 13.45 -5.52
N TRP A 163 34.32 12.21 -5.05
CA TRP A 163 35.32 11.71 -4.10
C TRP A 163 36.74 11.69 -4.70
N LEU A 164 36.85 11.34 -5.98
CA LEU A 164 38.11 11.38 -6.73
C LEU A 164 38.49 12.79 -7.22
N GLU A 165 37.75 13.82 -6.81
CA GLU A 165 37.93 15.23 -7.21
C GLU A 165 37.88 15.46 -8.74
N ILE A 166 37.22 14.55 -9.48
CA ILE A 166 37.08 14.60 -10.93
C ILE A 166 36.02 15.65 -11.29
N GLY A 167 36.41 16.66 -12.07
CA GLY A 167 35.49 17.69 -12.61
C GLY A 167 35.19 18.86 -11.69
N GLY A 168 35.75 18.89 -10.47
CA GLY A 168 35.71 20.04 -9.55
C GLY A 168 34.31 20.66 -9.38
N ALA A 169 34.22 21.98 -9.53
CA ALA A 169 32.95 22.71 -9.35
C ALA A 169 31.84 22.29 -10.32
N ILE A 170 32.18 21.86 -11.54
CA ILE A 170 31.19 21.39 -12.54
C ILE A 170 30.55 20.09 -12.04
N MET A 171 31.34 19.19 -11.47
CA MET A 171 30.83 17.93 -10.92
C MET A 171 29.92 18.17 -9.71
N LEU A 172 30.21 19.20 -8.89
CA LEU A 172 29.32 19.60 -7.80
C LEU A 172 27.95 20.09 -8.33
N ILE A 173 27.93 20.88 -9.40
CA ILE A 173 26.68 21.32 -10.03
C ILE A 173 25.90 20.12 -10.58
N VAL A 174 26.58 19.16 -11.21
CA VAL A 174 25.97 17.90 -11.68
C VAL A 174 25.42 17.07 -10.52
N ALA A 175 26.14 16.98 -9.41
CA ALA A 175 25.71 16.25 -8.22
C ALA A 175 24.47 16.88 -7.58
N VAL A 176 24.41 18.21 -7.49
CA VAL A 176 23.24 18.91 -6.96
C VAL A 176 22.05 18.83 -7.93
N GLY A 177 22.28 19.05 -9.22
CA GLY A 177 21.21 19.11 -10.23
C GLY A 177 20.66 17.76 -10.67
N ILE A 178 21.48 16.70 -10.63
CA ILE A 178 21.12 15.35 -11.13
C ILE A 178 21.23 14.32 -10.02
N GLY A 179 22.37 14.29 -9.31
CA GLY A 179 22.64 13.29 -8.27
C GLY A 179 21.59 13.30 -7.16
N ILE A 180 21.32 14.46 -6.56
CA ILE A 180 20.33 14.61 -5.48
C ILE A 180 18.92 14.17 -5.93
N PRO A 181 18.35 14.69 -7.04
CA PRO A 181 17.05 14.22 -7.53
C PRO A 181 17.02 12.71 -7.82
N PHE A 182 18.10 12.16 -8.38
CA PHE A 182 18.17 10.74 -8.68
C PHE A 182 18.22 9.87 -7.43
N PHE A 183 18.85 10.33 -6.34
CA PHE A 183 18.79 9.65 -5.06
C PHE A 183 17.39 9.72 -4.43
N ILE A 184 16.73 10.89 -4.46
CA ILE A 184 15.36 11.03 -3.95
C ILE A 184 14.40 10.09 -4.71
N LEU A 185 14.50 10.05 -6.05
CA LEU A 185 13.73 9.12 -6.87
C LEU A 185 14.15 7.66 -6.64
N GLY A 186 15.45 7.41 -6.51
CA GLY A 186 16.02 6.11 -6.22
C GLY A 186 15.51 5.52 -4.92
N PHE A 187 15.15 6.35 -3.94
CA PHE A 187 14.54 5.90 -2.69
C PHE A 187 13.04 5.53 -2.83
N SER A 188 12.25 6.29 -3.60
CA SER A 188 10.81 6.02 -3.73
C SER A 188 10.47 4.89 -4.71
N ILE A 189 11.33 4.62 -5.70
CA ILE A 189 11.10 3.59 -6.73
C ILE A 189 11.08 2.15 -6.16
N PRO A 190 11.99 1.75 -5.25
CA PRO A 190 11.94 0.43 -4.60
C PRO A 190 10.61 0.13 -3.93
N VAL A 191 9.98 1.13 -3.29
CA VAL A 191 8.67 0.95 -2.67
C VAL A 191 7.62 0.54 -3.70
N MET A 192 7.62 1.20 -4.86
CA MET A 192 6.76 0.80 -5.98
C MET A 192 7.12 -0.59 -6.53
N GLY A 193 8.41 -0.93 -6.55
CA GLY A 193 8.90 -2.24 -6.98
C GLY A 193 8.37 -3.35 -6.08
N TRP A 194 8.44 -3.16 -4.76
CA TRP A 194 7.88 -4.07 -3.77
C TRP A 194 6.35 -4.14 -3.82
N TRP A 195 5.70 -3.00 -4.06
CA TRP A 195 4.24 -2.96 -4.22
C TRP A 195 3.79 -3.72 -5.48
N ALA A 196 4.52 -3.57 -6.59
CA ALA A 196 4.30 -4.32 -7.83
C ALA A 196 4.49 -5.83 -7.60
N ILE A 197 5.58 -6.24 -6.92
CA ILE A 197 5.84 -7.65 -6.58
C ILE A 197 4.70 -8.25 -5.75
N SER A 198 4.24 -7.52 -4.73
CA SER A 198 3.14 -7.96 -3.86
C SER A 198 1.87 -8.21 -4.68
N ARG A 199 1.51 -7.28 -5.59
CA ARG A 199 0.34 -7.46 -6.47
C ARG A 199 0.52 -8.62 -7.44
N GLU A 200 1.65 -8.69 -8.16
CA GLU A 200 1.91 -9.72 -9.18
C GLU A 200 1.91 -11.14 -8.60
N ARG A 201 2.32 -11.31 -7.33
CA ARG A 201 2.38 -12.61 -6.66
C ARG A 201 1.11 -12.99 -5.92
N LEU A 202 0.46 -12.04 -5.25
CA LEU A 202 -0.80 -12.31 -4.56
C LEU A 202 -1.96 -12.38 -5.56
N GLY A 203 -1.88 -11.71 -6.71
CA GLY A 203 -2.93 -11.76 -7.74
C GLY A 203 -4.27 -11.18 -7.28
N LEU A 204 -4.26 -10.31 -6.27
CA LEU A 204 -5.46 -9.67 -5.72
C LEU A 204 -5.75 -8.35 -6.46
N LEU A 205 -6.97 -8.20 -6.98
CA LEU A 205 -7.46 -6.90 -7.44
C LEU A 205 -7.59 -5.95 -6.25
N THR A 206 -6.91 -4.83 -6.37
CA THR A 206 -6.85 -3.80 -5.32
C THR A 206 -7.22 -2.47 -5.93
N ARG A 207 -8.04 -1.68 -5.23
CA ARG A 207 -8.36 -0.32 -5.66
C ARG A 207 -7.20 0.61 -5.40
N GLU A 208 -6.97 1.53 -6.33
CA GLU A 208 -5.93 2.54 -6.20
C GLU A 208 -6.07 3.31 -4.88
N ARG A 209 -7.29 3.77 -4.58
CA ARG A 209 -7.59 4.53 -3.36
C ARG A 209 -7.34 3.74 -2.08
N ASP A 210 -7.77 2.48 -2.03
CA ASP A 210 -7.63 1.67 -0.82
C ASP A 210 -6.15 1.41 -0.56
N ALA A 211 -5.40 1.08 -1.61
CA ALA A 211 -3.97 0.84 -1.53
C ALA A 211 -3.19 2.10 -1.12
N GLU A 212 -3.54 3.28 -1.66
CA GLU A 212 -2.98 4.57 -1.22
C GLU A 212 -3.34 4.89 0.24
N THR A 213 -4.54 4.53 0.69
CA THR A 213 -4.97 4.76 2.08
C THR A 213 -4.19 3.86 3.04
N TRP A 214 -3.93 2.60 2.67
CA TRP A 214 -3.07 1.70 3.46
C TRP A 214 -1.64 2.24 3.56
N LEU A 215 -1.09 2.71 2.43
CA LEU A 215 0.24 3.32 2.40
C LEU A 215 0.30 4.58 3.28
N PHE A 216 -0.73 5.44 3.20
CA PHE A 216 -0.83 6.65 4.01
C PHE A 216 -0.93 6.36 5.51
N LEU A 217 -1.74 5.38 5.92
CA LEU A 217 -1.80 4.94 7.32
C LEU A 217 -0.46 4.37 7.81
N GLY A 218 0.30 3.70 6.93
CA GLY A 218 1.71 3.36 7.18
C GLY A 218 2.56 4.57 7.50
N MET A 219 2.51 5.60 6.65
CA MET A 219 3.23 6.86 6.89
C MET A 219 2.81 7.53 8.20
N MET A 220 1.51 7.53 8.51
CA MET A 220 0.99 8.11 9.75
C MET A 220 1.40 7.35 11.00
N SER A 221 1.61 6.04 10.91
CA SER A 221 2.08 5.24 12.05
C SER A 221 3.51 5.59 12.49
N ALA A 222 4.27 6.32 11.66
CA ALA A 222 5.57 6.88 12.04
C ALA A 222 5.45 7.97 13.11
N PHE A 223 4.37 8.76 13.10
CA PHE A 223 4.18 9.85 14.08
C PHE A 223 4.21 9.36 15.54
N PRO A 224 3.34 8.43 15.98
CA PRO A 224 3.41 7.91 17.34
C PRO A 224 4.68 7.10 17.61
N ALA A 225 5.23 6.42 16.61
CA ALA A 225 6.47 5.66 16.77
C ALA A 225 7.68 6.56 17.08
N ILE A 226 7.80 7.71 16.39
CA ILE A 226 8.84 8.71 16.67
C ILE A 226 8.72 9.23 18.10
N LEU A 227 7.51 9.55 18.56
CA LEU A 227 7.30 10.00 19.94
C LEU A 227 7.66 8.92 20.98
N ILE A 228 7.35 7.65 20.69
CA ILE A 228 7.74 6.53 21.55
C ILE A 228 9.27 6.45 21.66
N ASN A 229 9.97 6.46 20.53
CA ASN A 229 11.41 6.26 20.46
C ASN A 229 12.22 7.45 21.00
N SER A 230 11.70 8.67 20.82
CA SER A 230 12.42 9.91 21.16
C SER A 230 12.07 10.46 22.54
N TYR A 231 10.87 10.19 23.08
CA TYR A 231 10.43 10.72 24.38
C TYR A 231 10.03 9.64 25.36
N LEU A 232 9.11 8.75 24.99
CA LEU A 232 8.56 7.78 25.95
C LEU A 232 9.64 6.84 26.48
N PHE A 233 10.43 6.24 25.57
CA PHE A 233 11.46 5.28 25.96
C PHE A 233 12.60 5.93 26.77
N PRO A 234 13.23 7.04 26.33
CA PRO A 234 14.21 7.75 27.16
C PRO A 234 13.64 8.20 28.51
N GLY A 235 12.39 8.68 28.55
CA GLY A 235 11.71 9.07 29.78
C GLY A 235 11.49 7.90 30.74
N ILE A 236 11.15 6.71 30.23
CA ILE A 236 11.06 5.49 31.05
C ILE A 236 12.41 5.13 31.63
N ILE A 237 13.47 5.08 30.82
CA ILE A 237 14.84 4.76 31.27
C ILE A 237 15.30 5.73 32.37
N GLN A 238 15.07 7.03 32.17
CA GLN A 238 15.37 8.06 33.16
C GLN A 238 14.56 7.88 34.45
N SER A 239 13.26 7.60 34.35
CA SER A 239 12.38 7.40 35.51
C SER A 239 12.73 6.18 36.34
N LEU A 240 13.32 5.15 35.71
CA LEU A 240 13.83 3.95 36.37
C LEU A 240 15.19 4.17 37.05
N GLY A 241 15.79 5.36 36.90
CA GLY A 241 17.11 5.68 37.46
C GLY A 241 18.26 4.93 36.80
N ILE A 242 18.08 4.43 35.57
CA ILE A 242 19.12 3.70 34.85
C ILE A 242 20.04 4.73 34.17
N GLU A 243 21.24 4.90 34.73
CA GLU A 243 22.27 5.74 34.11
C GLU A 243 22.88 5.02 32.91
N MET A 244 22.76 5.63 31.73
CA MET A 244 23.31 5.13 30.48
C MET A 244 24.07 6.24 29.76
N THR A 245 25.13 5.87 29.04
CA THR A 245 25.74 6.79 28.07
C THR A 245 24.76 7.09 26.94
N GLN A 246 24.90 8.24 26.29
CA GLN A 246 24.04 8.61 25.16
C GLN A 246 24.12 7.58 24.02
N GLU A 247 25.31 7.03 23.76
CA GLU A 247 25.52 5.97 22.78
C GLU A 247 24.77 4.68 23.14
N ALA A 248 24.78 4.28 24.41
CA ALA A 248 24.05 3.12 24.89
C ALA A 248 22.53 3.34 24.79
N LEU A 249 22.05 4.54 25.13
CA LEU A 249 20.64 4.90 25.01
C LEU A 249 20.17 4.88 23.55
N MET A 250 20.97 5.42 22.61
CA MET A 250 20.68 5.35 21.18
C MET A 250 20.65 3.90 20.68
N SER A 251 21.61 3.08 21.09
CA SER A 251 21.68 1.67 20.73
C SER A 251 20.47 0.89 21.26
N TRP A 252 20.08 1.11 22.51
CA TRP A 252 18.89 0.47 23.10
C TRP A 252 17.60 0.97 22.48
N SER A 253 17.52 2.25 22.15
CA SER A 253 16.38 2.79 21.40
C SER A 253 16.26 2.10 20.04
N ALA A 254 17.35 1.94 19.30
CA ALA A 254 17.35 1.25 18.01
C ALA A 254 17.01 -0.26 18.12
N ILE A 255 17.50 -0.97 19.14
CA ILE A 255 17.37 -2.43 19.26
C ILE A 255 16.06 -2.85 19.92
N ILE A 256 15.54 -2.03 20.85
CA ILE A 256 14.40 -2.39 21.70
C ILE A 256 13.21 -1.47 21.41
N SER A 257 13.40 -0.15 21.59
CA SER A 257 12.29 0.80 21.48
C SER A 257 11.71 0.84 20.08
N ALA A 258 12.55 1.00 19.06
CA ALA A 258 12.12 1.12 17.68
C ALA A 258 11.35 -0.12 17.21
N PRO A 259 11.87 -1.35 17.35
CA PRO A 259 11.11 -2.55 17.00
C PRO A 259 9.77 -2.67 17.73
N LEU A 260 9.73 -2.37 19.03
CA LEU A 260 8.50 -2.46 19.81
C LEU A 260 7.49 -1.38 19.41
N GLY A 261 7.89 -0.11 19.49
CA GLY A 261 7.04 1.04 19.22
C GLY A 261 6.54 1.04 17.77
N GLU A 262 7.43 0.80 16.82
CA GLU A 262 7.07 0.85 15.41
C GLU A 262 6.16 -0.31 14.98
N GLU A 263 6.47 -1.55 15.34
CA GLU A 263 5.65 -2.70 14.92
C GLU A 263 4.27 -2.68 15.60
N ILE A 264 4.17 -2.17 16.83
CA ILE A 264 2.87 -1.91 17.47
C ILE A 264 2.10 -0.83 16.71
N CYS A 265 2.71 0.32 16.41
CA CYS A 265 2.04 1.40 15.69
C CYS A 265 1.58 0.97 14.29
N LYS A 266 2.43 0.25 13.56
CA LYS A 266 2.10 -0.35 12.25
C LYS A 266 0.98 -1.39 12.39
N GLY A 267 1.05 -2.26 13.40
CA GLY A 267 -0.01 -3.24 13.69
C GLY A 267 -1.37 -2.60 13.95
N ILE A 268 -1.40 -1.49 14.70
CA ILE A 268 -2.62 -0.70 14.93
C ILE A 268 -3.13 -0.12 13.61
N ALA A 269 -2.24 0.44 12.77
CA ALA A 269 -2.61 0.97 11.47
C ALA A 269 -3.21 -0.11 10.54
N VAL A 270 -2.73 -1.35 10.62
CA VAL A 270 -3.32 -2.49 9.92
C VAL A 270 -4.69 -2.86 10.50
N ALA A 271 -4.83 -2.87 11.82
CA ALA A 271 -6.07 -3.22 12.51
C ALA A 271 -7.24 -2.27 12.19
N VAL A 272 -6.97 -1.01 11.83
CA VAL A 272 -8.00 -0.07 11.31
C VAL A 272 -8.76 -0.66 10.11
N PHE A 273 -8.11 -1.50 9.31
CA PHE A 273 -8.69 -2.13 8.13
C PHE A 273 -9.29 -3.52 8.40
N TYR A 274 -9.42 -3.94 9.67
CA TYR A 274 -9.94 -5.26 10.06
C TYR A 274 -11.25 -5.63 9.35
N GLY A 275 -12.21 -4.71 9.30
CA GLY A 275 -13.51 -4.95 8.66
C GLY A 275 -13.45 -5.14 7.14
N SER A 276 -12.36 -4.74 6.48
CA SER A 276 -12.16 -4.90 5.04
C SER A 276 -11.44 -6.21 4.65
N MET A 277 -10.98 -6.99 5.64
CA MET A 277 -10.20 -8.20 5.43
C MET A 277 -11.12 -9.42 5.32
N ASN A 278 -11.03 -10.11 4.18
CA ASN A 278 -11.77 -11.34 3.92
C ASN A 278 -10.91 -12.61 4.05
N SER A 279 -9.58 -12.50 3.98
CA SER A 279 -8.64 -13.61 4.11
C SER A 279 -7.32 -13.17 4.73
N GLY A 280 -6.52 -14.15 5.18
CA GLY A 280 -5.14 -13.91 5.62
C GLY A 280 -4.28 -13.29 4.52
N LYS A 281 -4.52 -13.68 3.25
CA LYS A 281 -3.85 -13.13 2.08
C LYS A 281 -4.12 -11.62 1.89
N ARG A 282 -5.39 -11.20 2.02
CA ARG A 282 -5.75 -9.78 1.99
C ARG A 282 -5.17 -9.02 3.19
N GLY A 283 -5.20 -9.63 4.38
CA GLY A 283 -4.54 -9.08 5.56
C GLY A 283 -3.03 -8.88 5.38
N PHE A 284 -2.34 -9.86 4.78
CA PHE A 284 -0.92 -9.75 4.45
C PHE A 284 -0.66 -8.61 3.46
N GLN A 285 -1.47 -8.47 2.41
CA GLN A 285 -1.33 -7.39 1.43
C GLN A 285 -1.47 -6.00 2.08
N ILE A 286 -2.47 -5.83 2.95
CA ILE A 286 -2.69 -4.58 3.69
C ILE A 286 -1.48 -4.32 4.60
N GLY A 287 -1.07 -5.31 5.40
CA GLY A 287 0.10 -5.21 6.27
C GLY A 287 1.37 -4.86 5.51
N PHE A 288 1.62 -5.53 4.39
CA PHE A 288 2.76 -5.27 3.52
C PHE A 288 2.76 -3.83 3.01
N THR A 289 1.60 -3.32 2.58
CA THR A 289 1.47 -1.94 2.08
C THR A 289 1.62 -0.90 3.21
N VAL A 290 1.09 -1.16 4.41
CA VAL A 290 1.30 -0.31 5.60
C VAL A 290 2.79 -0.25 5.96
N GLY A 291 3.48 -1.40 5.96
CA GLY A 291 4.92 -1.45 6.23
C GLY A 291 5.75 -0.68 5.21
N LEU A 292 5.39 -0.74 3.92
CA LEU A 292 5.99 0.10 2.87
C LEU A 292 5.78 1.60 3.13
N GLY A 293 4.59 1.98 3.61
CA GLY A 293 4.26 3.35 3.98
C GLY A 293 5.14 3.88 5.12
N PHE A 294 5.31 3.07 6.17
CA PHE A 294 6.21 3.41 7.28
C PHE A 294 7.65 3.59 6.79
N ALA A 295 8.13 2.64 5.99
CA ALA A 295 9.49 2.68 5.43
C ALA A 295 9.73 3.93 4.58
N LEU A 296 8.70 4.53 3.97
CA LEU A 296 8.86 5.78 3.22
C LEU A 296 9.23 6.95 4.13
N ILE A 297 8.56 7.11 5.28
CA ILE A 297 8.86 8.21 6.22
C ILE A 297 10.23 8.00 6.87
N GLU A 298 10.48 6.79 7.36
CA GLU A 298 11.72 6.47 8.07
C GLU A 298 12.95 6.67 7.18
N ASN A 299 12.93 6.10 5.98
CA ASN A 299 14.08 6.21 5.07
C ASN A 299 14.28 7.63 4.56
N LEU A 300 13.20 8.38 4.30
CA LEU A 300 13.35 9.79 3.94
C LEU A 300 14.02 10.58 5.07
N GLN A 301 13.70 10.30 6.33
CA GLN A 301 14.37 10.92 7.47
C GLN A 301 15.88 10.60 7.51
N TYR A 302 16.26 9.34 7.37
CA TYR A 302 17.68 8.94 7.34
C TYR A 302 18.44 9.58 6.18
N ILE A 303 17.84 9.62 5.00
CA ILE A 303 18.40 10.23 3.78
C ILE A 303 18.57 11.74 3.96
N LEU A 304 17.65 12.42 4.64
CA LEU A 304 17.76 13.85 4.92
C LEU A 304 18.83 14.15 5.98
N ILE A 305 19.00 13.29 6.98
CA ILE A 305 20.06 13.44 7.99
C ILE A 305 21.43 13.21 7.36
N SER A 306 21.59 12.21 6.49
CA SER A 306 22.87 11.88 5.86
C SER A 306 23.38 12.95 4.88
N PHE A 307 22.54 13.90 4.44
CA PHE A 307 23.02 15.09 3.74
C PHE A 307 24.04 15.89 4.55
N GLY A 308 23.92 15.91 5.88
CA GLY A 308 24.86 16.59 6.77
C GLY A 308 26.26 15.97 6.76
N GLU A 309 26.39 14.71 6.37
CA GLU A 309 27.66 13.96 6.30
C GLU A 309 28.38 14.14 4.94
N GLY A 310 27.78 14.91 4.03
CA GLY A 310 28.29 15.12 2.68
C GLY A 310 27.75 14.10 1.65
N PHE A 311 28.10 14.33 0.38
CA PHE A 311 27.49 13.59 -0.74
C PHE A 311 27.81 12.09 -0.74
N THR A 312 28.96 11.69 -0.20
CA THR A 312 29.37 10.28 -0.08
C THR A 312 28.58 9.54 1.01
N GLY A 313 28.41 10.14 2.19
CA GLY A 313 27.58 9.58 3.27
C GLY A 313 26.10 9.51 2.87
N PHE A 314 25.63 10.53 2.17
CA PHE A 314 24.31 10.55 1.54
C PHE A 314 24.09 9.38 0.57
N ALA A 315 25.05 9.14 -0.34
CA ALA A 315 24.98 8.06 -1.31
C ALA A 315 25.00 6.66 -0.66
N LEU A 316 25.88 6.46 0.33
CA LEU A 316 26.04 5.18 1.01
C LEU A 316 24.78 4.83 1.82
N THR A 317 24.27 5.79 2.61
CA THR A 317 23.05 5.63 3.40
C THR A 317 21.85 5.35 2.49
N SER A 318 21.71 6.09 1.39
CA SER A 318 20.62 5.88 0.41
C SER A 318 20.63 4.48 -0.19
N LEU A 319 21.82 3.92 -0.49
CA LEU A 319 21.96 2.57 -1.04
C LEU A 319 21.57 1.49 -0.03
N ILE A 320 22.15 1.54 1.18
CA ILE A 320 21.93 0.54 2.23
C ILE A 320 20.44 0.52 2.61
N ARG A 321 19.87 1.70 2.80
CA ARG A 321 18.47 1.84 3.23
C ARG A 321 17.48 1.50 2.11
N GLY A 322 17.73 1.97 0.88
CA GLY A 322 16.85 1.78 -0.27
C GLY A 322 16.72 0.33 -0.74
N ILE A 323 17.78 -0.47 -0.62
CA ILE A 323 17.73 -1.89 -1.00
C ILE A 323 17.32 -2.78 0.17
N GLY A 324 17.77 -2.47 1.40
CA GLY A 324 17.70 -3.42 2.51
C GLY A 324 16.55 -3.26 3.49
N SER A 325 16.30 -2.04 3.98
CA SER A 325 15.34 -1.83 5.08
C SER A 325 13.88 -1.90 4.64
N ILE A 326 13.58 -1.45 3.41
CA ILE A 326 12.23 -1.39 2.84
C ILE A 326 11.52 -2.75 2.81
N PRO A 327 12.10 -3.83 2.24
CA PRO A 327 11.44 -5.14 2.26
C PRO A 327 11.27 -5.70 3.68
N GLY A 328 12.17 -5.37 4.61
CA GLY A 328 12.06 -5.77 6.02
C GLY A 328 10.77 -5.24 6.66
N HIS A 329 10.56 -3.93 6.63
CA HIS A 329 9.34 -3.33 7.19
C HIS A 329 8.05 -3.86 6.55
N ALA A 330 8.06 -4.04 5.24
CA ALA A 330 6.92 -4.61 4.52
C ALA A 330 6.64 -6.05 4.96
N LEU A 331 7.69 -6.86 5.14
CA LEU A 331 7.58 -8.25 5.57
C LEU A 331 7.07 -8.38 7.00
N TRP A 332 7.69 -7.68 7.96
CA TRP A 332 7.33 -7.75 9.38
C TRP A 332 5.89 -7.29 9.62
N THR A 333 5.50 -6.17 9.02
CA THR A 333 4.12 -5.68 9.08
C THR A 333 3.15 -6.62 8.34
N GLY A 334 3.58 -7.21 7.22
CA GLY A 334 2.82 -8.20 6.47
C GLY A 334 2.50 -9.45 7.28
N ILE A 335 3.44 -9.95 8.10
CA ILE A 335 3.21 -11.09 9.01
C ILE A 335 2.10 -10.76 10.02
N THR A 336 2.17 -9.61 10.66
CA THR A 336 1.12 -9.14 11.58
C THR A 336 -0.21 -9.00 10.84
N GLY A 337 -0.21 -8.39 9.65
CA GLY A 337 -1.42 -8.25 8.83
C GLY A 337 -2.06 -9.57 8.41
N PHE A 338 -1.26 -10.59 8.08
CA PHE A 338 -1.76 -11.92 7.76
C PHE A 338 -2.60 -12.50 8.90
N SER A 339 -2.07 -12.47 10.12
CA SER A 339 -2.75 -12.99 11.30
C SER A 339 -4.05 -12.24 11.63
N ILE A 340 -4.05 -10.91 11.47
CA ILE A 340 -5.24 -10.07 11.62
C ILE A 340 -6.28 -10.43 10.56
N GLY A 341 -5.86 -10.65 9.31
CA GLY A 341 -6.74 -11.09 8.22
C GLY A 341 -7.35 -12.47 8.44
N VAL A 342 -6.58 -13.42 9.00
CA VAL A 342 -7.10 -14.74 9.40
C VAL A 342 -8.14 -14.59 10.51
N LEU A 343 -7.89 -13.73 11.50
CA LEU A 343 -8.84 -13.45 12.58
C LEU A 343 -10.12 -12.79 12.05
N ALA A 344 -10.00 -11.82 11.14
CA ALA A 344 -11.13 -11.14 10.49
C ALA A 344 -11.99 -12.12 9.68
N SER A 345 -11.35 -12.97 8.88
CA SER A 345 -12.03 -13.98 8.08
C SER A 345 -12.85 -14.94 8.93
N LYS A 346 -12.28 -15.43 10.05
CA LYS A 346 -13.00 -16.29 11.01
C LYS A 346 -14.20 -15.59 11.66
N ASN A 347 -14.07 -14.31 11.98
CA ASN A 347 -15.15 -13.55 12.59
C ASN A 347 -16.29 -13.31 11.58
N ASN A 348 -15.94 -12.99 10.33
CA ASN A 348 -16.92 -12.83 9.24
C ASN A 348 -17.68 -14.13 8.98
N GLN A 349 -17.00 -15.29 8.98
CA GLN A 349 -17.66 -16.60 8.87
C GLN A 349 -18.64 -16.89 10.01
N LYS A 350 -18.34 -16.43 11.23
CA LYS A 350 -19.19 -16.61 12.40
C LYS A 350 -20.40 -15.66 12.42
N LEU A 351 -20.28 -14.50 11.77
CA LEU A 351 -21.34 -13.50 11.63
C LEU A 351 -22.31 -13.84 10.48
N MET A 352 -21.92 -14.71 9.55
CA MET A 352 -22.88 -15.34 8.67
C MET A 352 -23.79 -16.20 9.54
N PRO A 353 -25.13 -16.03 9.48
CA PRO A 353 -26.04 -16.92 10.18
C PRO A 353 -25.65 -18.35 9.84
N ASN A 354 -25.67 -19.22 10.85
CA ASN A 354 -25.59 -20.65 10.62
C ASN A 354 -26.87 -21.02 9.88
N GLU A 355 -26.92 -20.81 8.55
CA GLU A 355 -27.97 -21.34 7.71
C GLU A 355 -27.95 -22.85 7.96
N ASP A 356 -28.99 -23.31 8.65
CA ASP A 356 -29.28 -24.71 8.89
C ASP A 356 -29.34 -25.42 7.55
N LYS A 357 -28.19 -25.86 7.00
CA LYS A 357 -28.03 -26.62 5.76
C LYS A 357 -29.26 -26.45 4.86
N GLU A 358 -29.55 -25.22 4.41
CA GLU A 358 -30.71 -25.04 3.57
C GLU A 358 -30.40 -25.88 2.33
N LYS A 359 -31.20 -26.93 2.15
CA LYS A 359 -31.06 -27.85 1.04
C LYS A 359 -31.07 -27.00 -0.20
N ILE A 360 -29.89 -26.81 -0.79
CA ILE A 360 -29.73 -26.20 -2.11
C ILE A 360 -30.77 -26.90 -2.99
N GLN A 361 -31.83 -26.18 -3.36
CA GLN A 361 -32.82 -26.70 -4.30
C GLN A 361 -32.12 -26.76 -5.66
N VAL A 362 -31.46 -27.89 -5.89
CA VAL A 362 -30.93 -28.25 -7.20
C VAL A 362 -32.13 -28.61 -8.05
N TRP A 363 -32.50 -27.73 -8.97
CA TRP A 363 -33.49 -28.03 -9.99
C TRP A 363 -32.95 -29.17 -10.87
N LYS A 364 -33.56 -30.35 -10.74
CA LYS A 364 -33.26 -31.53 -11.56
C LYS A 364 -34.29 -31.61 -12.68
N LEU A 365 -33.80 -31.72 -13.92
CA LEU A 365 -34.65 -31.93 -15.09
C LEU A 365 -34.97 -33.41 -15.22
N PHE A 366 -36.27 -33.74 -15.27
CA PHE A 366 -36.77 -35.09 -15.50
C PHE A 366 -37.36 -35.18 -16.90
N ASP A 367 -37.08 -36.27 -17.61
CA ASP A 367 -37.69 -36.55 -18.91
C ASP A 367 -39.20 -36.85 -18.71
N PRO A 368 -40.11 -36.11 -19.36
CA PRO A 368 -41.56 -36.26 -19.18
C PRO A 368 -42.09 -37.66 -19.51
N ASN A 369 -41.41 -38.41 -20.39
CA ASN A 369 -41.90 -39.71 -20.86
C ASN A 369 -41.33 -40.88 -20.07
N THR A 370 -40.16 -40.71 -19.45
CA THR A 370 -39.43 -41.83 -18.80
C THR A 370 -39.27 -41.66 -17.29
N GLY A 371 -39.46 -40.45 -16.75
CA GLY A 371 -39.35 -40.17 -15.31
C GLY A 371 -37.93 -40.22 -14.75
N ASN A 372 -36.91 -40.40 -15.60
CA ASN A 372 -35.51 -40.45 -15.19
C ASN A 372 -34.87 -39.05 -15.20
N GLU A 373 -33.90 -38.84 -14.31
CA GLU A 373 -33.12 -37.60 -14.21
C GLU A 373 -32.16 -37.46 -15.40
N ILE A 374 -32.22 -36.34 -16.11
CA ILE A 374 -31.34 -36.05 -17.25
C ILE A 374 -30.02 -35.46 -16.71
N THR A 375 -29.01 -36.31 -16.50
CA THR A 375 -27.65 -35.86 -16.15
C THR A 375 -26.85 -35.52 -17.41
N ASN A 376 -26.78 -34.23 -17.76
CA ASN A 376 -25.86 -33.75 -18.80
C ASN A 376 -24.41 -33.76 -18.26
N ASN A 377 -23.67 -34.83 -18.53
CA ASN A 377 -22.32 -35.04 -18.01
C ASN A 377 -21.19 -34.30 -18.78
N THR A 378 -21.49 -33.21 -19.49
CA THR A 378 -20.48 -32.52 -20.34
C THR A 378 -20.54 -30.99 -20.32
N ILE A 379 -21.10 -30.36 -19.28
CA ILE A 379 -21.00 -28.91 -19.10
C ILE A 379 -20.40 -28.61 -17.73
N SER A 380 -19.13 -28.21 -17.70
CA SER A 380 -18.51 -27.54 -16.56
C SER A 380 -19.21 -26.20 -16.32
N THR A 381 -20.26 -26.23 -15.52
CA THR A 381 -20.96 -25.03 -15.08
C THR A 381 -20.10 -24.34 -14.01
N ASN A 382 -19.47 -23.23 -14.39
CA ASN A 382 -18.99 -22.23 -13.43
C ASN A 382 -20.21 -21.71 -12.66
N ARG A 383 -20.41 -22.24 -11.46
CA ARG A 383 -21.57 -21.99 -10.62
C ARG A 383 -21.40 -20.63 -9.93
N ALA A 384 -21.77 -19.55 -10.60
CA ALA A 384 -22.03 -18.27 -9.95
C ALA A 384 -23.39 -18.36 -9.24
N THR A 385 -23.38 -18.69 -7.95
CA THR A 385 -24.54 -18.57 -7.07
C THR A 385 -24.83 -17.10 -6.83
N LEU A 386 -25.88 -16.58 -7.45
CA LEU A 386 -26.43 -15.27 -7.12
C LEU A 386 -27.14 -15.35 -5.76
N THR A 387 -26.69 -14.56 -4.79
CA THR A 387 -27.34 -14.42 -3.49
C THR A 387 -28.66 -13.65 -3.62
N PRO A 388 -29.69 -13.96 -2.81
CA PRO A 388 -30.95 -13.24 -2.80
C PRO A 388 -30.77 -11.76 -2.42
N ILE A 389 -31.55 -10.90 -3.08
CA ILE A 389 -31.50 -9.43 -2.99
C ILE A 389 -31.67 -8.86 -1.56
N ASN A 390 -32.22 -9.62 -0.61
CA ASN A 390 -32.54 -9.12 0.73
C ASN A 390 -31.42 -9.26 1.78
N GLU A 391 -30.28 -9.90 1.46
CA GLU A 391 -29.21 -10.15 2.43
C GLU A 391 -27.87 -9.48 2.08
N GLN A 392 -27.87 -8.55 1.13
CA GLN A 392 -26.64 -7.84 0.79
C GLN A 392 -26.37 -6.71 1.80
N PRO A 393 -25.24 -6.73 2.54
CA PRO A 393 -24.86 -5.63 3.41
C PRO A 393 -24.74 -4.36 2.57
N HIS A 394 -25.15 -3.23 3.16
CA HIS A 394 -25.23 -1.91 2.54
C HIS A 394 -23.86 -1.28 2.21
N ASP A 395 -22.97 -2.02 1.56
CA ASP A 395 -21.73 -1.49 0.99
C ASP A 395 -21.91 -1.23 -0.49
N TRP A 396 -21.77 0.05 -0.86
CA TRP A 396 -21.77 0.55 -2.23
C TRP A 396 -20.99 -0.38 -3.16
N PHE A 397 -21.70 -1.03 -4.09
CA PHE A 397 -21.19 -2.02 -5.04
C PHE A 397 -19.93 -1.57 -5.77
N THR A 398 -19.01 -2.52 -5.85
CA THR A 398 -17.58 -2.27 -5.77
C THR A 398 -16.98 -3.57 -6.27
N LEU A 399 -16.16 -3.54 -7.35
CA LEU A 399 -15.54 -4.71 -8.00
C LEU A 399 -15.33 -5.87 -7.00
N SER A 400 -15.92 -7.03 -7.28
CA SER A 400 -15.82 -8.21 -6.43
C SER A 400 -14.36 -8.47 -6.08
N ASN A 401 -14.04 -8.46 -4.78
CA ASN A 401 -12.67 -8.62 -4.26
C ASN A 401 -12.04 -9.99 -4.60
N ASN A 402 -12.77 -10.87 -5.30
CA ASN A 402 -12.38 -12.25 -5.60
C ASN A 402 -11.95 -12.48 -7.07
N GLU A 403 -11.93 -11.45 -7.92
CA GLU A 403 -11.37 -11.63 -9.27
C GLU A 403 -9.84 -11.77 -9.22
N LEU A 404 -9.34 -12.91 -9.71
CA LEU A 404 -7.94 -13.31 -9.72
C LEU A 404 -7.22 -12.71 -10.95
N VAL A 405 -6.14 -11.99 -10.71
CA VAL A 405 -5.24 -11.46 -11.77
C VAL A 405 -4.26 -12.55 -12.19
N PRO A 406 -3.79 -12.60 -13.47
CA PRO A 406 -2.75 -13.55 -13.89
C PRO A 406 -1.53 -13.52 -12.96
N LYS A 407 -1.33 -14.62 -12.24
CA LYS A 407 -0.33 -14.77 -11.18
C LYS A 407 1.05 -15.08 -11.80
N MET A 408 2.11 -14.53 -11.23
CA MET A 408 3.47 -14.94 -11.58
C MET A 408 3.69 -16.41 -11.17
N GLN A 409 4.19 -17.25 -12.09
CA GLN A 409 4.30 -18.70 -11.88
C GLN A 409 5.29 -19.04 -10.75
N ASP A 410 4.80 -19.75 -9.72
CA ASP A 410 5.55 -20.13 -8.52
C ASP A 410 6.59 -21.22 -8.81
N LYS A 411 7.81 -21.06 -8.25
CA LYS A 411 8.94 -22.00 -8.45
C LYS A 411 9.50 -22.60 -7.14
N GLY A 412 8.88 -22.43 -5.98
CA GLY A 412 9.48 -22.91 -4.72
C GLY A 412 8.52 -23.04 -3.54
N ARG A 413 8.95 -23.82 -2.52
CA ARG A 413 8.19 -24.12 -1.29
C ARG A 413 7.88 -22.84 -0.48
N GLY A 414 6.61 -22.63 -0.12
CA GLY A 414 6.17 -21.52 0.72
C GLY A 414 6.26 -21.75 2.23
N ILE A 415 6.50 -20.68 3.00
CA ILE A 415 6.37 -20.67 4.47
C ILE A 415 5.11 -19.89 4.83
N ARG A 416 4.20 -20.49 5.60
CA ARG A 416 3.00 -19.80 6.07
C ARG A 416 3.33 -18.90 7.26
N PRO A 417 2.93 -17.62 7.27
CA PRO A 417 3.06 -16.77 8.45
C PRO A 417 2.20 -17.29 9.62
N PRO A 418 2.57 -16.96 10.87
CA PRO A 418 1.77 -17.30 12.03
C PRO A 418 0.34 -16.76 11.95
N SER A 419 -0.64 -17.57 12.37
CA SER A 419 -2.07 -17.21 12.32
C SER A 419 -2.58 -16.54 13.60
N ASN A 420 -1.84 -16.60 14.71
CA ASN A 420 -2.16 -15.92 15.96
C ASN A 420 -1.55 -14.50 15.94
N VAL A 421 -2.37 -13.49 16.25
CA VAL A 421 -1.96 -12.07 16.18
C VAL A 421 -0.81 -11.73 17.12
N SER A 422 -0.85 -12.19 18.37
CA SER A 422 0.20 -11.93 19.35
C SER A 422 1.52 -12.58 18.92
N PHE A 423 1.47 -13.83 18.46
CA PHE A 423 2.67 -14.53 18.01
C PHE A 423 3.25 -13.91 16.72
N ALA A 424 2.39 -13.45 15.80
CA ALA A 424 2.79 -12.73 14.60
C ALA A 424 3.49 -11.40 14.93
N LEU A 425 2.90 -10.61 15.84
CA LEU A 425 3.48 -9.34 16.28
C LEU A 425 4.83 -9.55 16.99
N ILE A 426 4.95 -10.54 17.88
CA ILE A 426 6.22 -10.87 18.54
C ILE A 426 7.27 -11.28 17.50
N THR A 427 6.89 -12.07 16.49
CA THR A 427 7.79 -12.47 15.40
C THR A 427 8.27 -11.25 14.60
N ALA A 428 7.37 -10.30 14.31
CA ALA A 428 7.70 -9.05 13.63
C ALA A 428 8.67 -8.19 14.45
N ILE A 429 8.39 -8.00 15.75
CA ILE A 429 9.26 -7.26 16.68
C ILE A 429 10.65 -7.91 16.76
N LEU A 430 10.72 -9.23 16.93
CA LEU A 430 12.00 -9.94 17.01
C LEU A 430 12.78 -9.89 15.69
N GLY A 431 12.11 -10.02 14.55
CA GLY A 431 12.74 -9.89 13.24
C GLY A 431 13.32 -8.50 13.01
N HIS A 432 12.59 -7.46 13.40
CA HIS A 432 13.05 -6.09 13.33
C HIS A 432 14.19 -5.81 14.35
N ALA A 433 14.07 -6.27 15.59
CA ALA A 433 15.12 -6.16 16.60
C ALA A 433 16.40 -6.89 16.20
N LEU A 434 16.28 -8.06 15.54
CA LEU A 434 17.43 -8.78 14.99
C LEU A 434 18.14 -7.97 13.90
N TRP A 435 17.39 -7.30 13.03
CA TRP A 435 17.96 -6.42 12.00
C TRP A 435 18.76 -5.27 12.64
N ASN A 436 18.14 -4.54 13.57
CA ASN A 436 18.77 -3.39 14.23
C ASN A 436 19.93 -3.83 15.14
N GLY A 437 19.75 -4.91 15.88
CA GLY A 437 20.77 -5.50 16.74
C GLY A 437 21.98 -5.99 15.98
N THR A 438 21.81 -6.56 14.79
CA THR A 438 22.93 -6.95 13.94
C THR A 438 23.65 -5.73 13.38
N ALA A 439 22.92 -4.71 12.93
CA ALA A 439 23.51 -3.48 12.40
C ALA A 439 24.38 -2.75 13.45
N VAL A 440 23.86 -2.61 14.67
CA VAL A 440 24.59 -1.98 15.79
C VAL A 440 25.70 -2.90 16.32
N GLY A 441 25.38 -4.17 16.54
CA GLY A 441 26.27 -5.14 17.17
C GLY A 441 27.51 -5.47 16.34
N VAL A 442 27.38 -5.58 15.02
CA VAL A 442 28.53 -5.83 14.13
C VAL A 442 29.50 -4.64 14.13
N ALA A 443 28.98 -3.42 14.03
CA ALA A 443 29.81 -2.21 14.07
C ALA A 443 30.55 -2.10 15.41
N TRP A 444 29.83 -2.29 16.52
CA TRP A 444 30.38 -2.22 17.87
C TRP A 444 31.45 -3.30 18.12
N PHE A 445 31.15 -4.56 17.82
CA PHE A 445 32.07 -5.68 18.04
C PHE A 445 33.32 -5.56 17.16
N SER A 446 33.17 -5.11 15.92
CA SER A 446 34.31 -4.92 15.00
C SER A 446 35.26 -3.83 15.49
N ILE A 447 34.73 -2.69 15.96
CA ILE A 447 35.55 -1.60 16.52
C ILE A 447 36.32 -2.09 17.74
N ILE A 448 35.66 -2.80 18.66
CA ILE A 448 36.31 -3.30 19.88
C ILE A 448 37.42 -4.30 19.57
N LEU A 449 37.18 -5.22 18.64
CA LEU A 449 38.12 -6.30 18.34
C LEU A 449 39.30 -5.84 17.49
N THR A 450 39.09 -4.90 16.58
CA THR A 450 40.10 -4.52 15.56
C THR A 450 40.71 -3.15 15.77
N GLN A 451 40.07 -2.28 16.57
CA GLN A 451 40.42 -0.87 16.75
C GLN A 451 40.53 -0.08 15.42
N SER A 452 39.92 -0.60 14.35
CA SER A 452 39.99 -0.02 13.01
C SER A 452 38.59 0.32 12.50
N GLU A 453 38.36 1.61 12.24
CA GLU A 453 37.11 2.09 11.64
C GLU A 453 36.89 1.51 10.25
N GLY A 454 37.96 1.37 9.45
CA GLY A 454 37.88 0.80 8.10
C GLY A 454 37.39 -0.66 8.10
N ILE A 455 37.88 -1.48 9.04
CA ILE A 455 37.42 -2.87 9.15
C ILE A 455 35.96 -2.93 9.63
N SER A 456 35.55 -2.03 10.54
CA SER A 456 34.16 -1.93 10.99
C SER A 456 33.18 -1.58 9.88
N ILE A 457 33.55 -0.63 9.01
CA ILE A 457 32.74 -0.28 7.83
C ILE A 457 32.57 -1.50 6.91
N ILE A 458 33.66 -2.21 6.60
CA ILE A 458 33.61 -3.39 5.74
C ILE A 458 32.76 -4.50 6.38
N ALA A 459 32.94 -4.77 7.67
CA ALA A 459 32.15 -5.77 8.40
C ALA A 459 30.66 -5.42 8.39
N SER A 460 30.32 -4.15 8.62
CA SER A 460 28.94 -3.65 8.61
C SER A 460 28.30 -3.75 7.22
N LEU A 461 29.06 -3.50 6.15
CA LEU A 461 28.60 -3.69 4.78
C LEU A 461 28.33 -5.17 4.45
N ILE A 462 29.24 -6.06 4.83
CA ILE A 462 29.06 -7.51 4.63
C ILE A 462 27.82 -8.00 5.41
N ALA A 463 27.68 -7.60 6.67
CA ALA A 463 26.53 -7.94 7.49
C ALA A 463 25.23 -7.42 6.87
N SER A 464 25.22 -6.18 6.38
CA SER A 464 24.07 -5.61 5.68
C SER A 464 23.71 -6.45 4.45
N ILE A 465 24.66 -6.83 3.59
CA ILE A 465 24.41 -7.67 2.42
C ILE A 465 23.79 -9.01 2.83
N VAL A 466 24.35 -9.67 3.85
CA VAL A 466 23.83 -10.95 4.37
C VAL A 466 22.40 -10.81 4.88
N MET A 467 22.12 -9.75 5.65
CA MET A 467 20.77 -9.48 6.15
C MET A 467 19.78 -9.21 5.02
N VAL A 468 20.16 -8.40 4.02
CA VAL A 468 19.34 -8.14 2.83
C VAL A 468 18.99 -9.45 2.13
N ILE A 469 19.98 -10.27 1.80
CA ILE A 469 19.76 -11.56 1.12
C ILE A 469 18.83 -12.46 1.95
N SER A 470 19.00 -12.48 3.27
CA SER A 470 18.19 -13.28 4.19
C SER A 470 16.73 -12.82 4.20
N VAL A 471 16.47 -11.51 4.35
CA VAL A 471 15.11 -10.95 4.34
C VAL A 471 14.43 -11.15 2.98
N LEU A 472 15.16 -10.98 1.88
CA LEU A 472 14.63 -11.25 0.55
C LEU A 472 14.29 -12.74 0.35
N GLY A 473 15.14 -13.63 0.85
CA GLY A 473 14.91 -15.08 0.83
C GLY A 473 13.68 -15.48 1.63
N ILE A 474 13.58 -15.03 2.88
CA ILE A 474 12.44 -15.30 3.76
C ILE A 474 11.16 -14.67 3.20
N GLY A 475 11.22 -13.42 2.74
CA GLY A 475 10.08 -12.72 2.14
C GLY A 475 9.56 -13.42 0.88
N ASN A 476 10.47 -13.94 0.05
CA ASN A 476 10.12 -14.73 -1.13
C ASN A 476 9.39 -16.03 -0.73
N MET A 477 9.88 -16.75 0.28
CA MET A 477 9.23 -17.97 0.80
C MET A 477 7.87 -17.66 1.44
N MET A 478 7.75 -16.54 2.17
CA MET A 478 6.50 -16.12 2.79
C MET A 478 5.45 -15.71 1.77
N LEU A 479 5.82 -14.93 0.75
CA LEU A 479 4.91 -14.56 -0.34
C LEU A 479 4.34 -15.79 -1.03
N ASN A 480 5.17 -16.81 -1.28
CA ASN A 480 4.70 -18.07 -1.85
C ASN A 480 3.74 -18.80 -0.89
N GLY A 481 4.09 -18.89 0.41
CA GLY A 481 3.25 -19.57 1.40
C GLY A 481 1.90 -18.90 1.63
N VAL A 482 1.84 -17.57 1.57
CA VAL A 482 0.59 -16.79 1.63
C VAL A 482 -0.21 -16.95 0.34
N ALA A 483 0.46 -17.03 -0.81
CA ALA A 483 -0.21 -17.18 -2.10
C ALA A 483 -0.80 -18.59 -2.32
N GLU A 484 -0.26 -19.62 -1.65
CA GLU A 484 -0.78 -21.00 -1.65
C GLU A 484 -1.97 -21.23 -0.69
N ASP A 485 -2.16 -20.37 0.32
CA ASP A 485 -3.11 -20.61 1.43
C ASP A 485 -4.59 -20.60 0.98
N ASP A 486 -4.93 -19.83 -0.07
CA ASP A 486 -6.28 -19.83 -0.64
C ASP A 486 -6.57 -21.09 -1.48
N GLU A 487 -5.56 -21.75 -2.06
CA GLU A 487 -5.78 -22.94 -2.91
C GLU A 487 -6.19 -24.17 -2.07
N LYS A 488 -5.79 -24.24 -0.80
CA LYS A 488 -6.08 -25.40 0.08
C LYS A 488 -7.47 -25.39 0.69
N HIS A 489 -8.21 -24.29 0.59
CA HIS A 489 -9.58 -24.16 1.09
C HIS A 489 -10.63 -24.17 -0.03
N ILE A 490 -10.20 -24.32 -1.30
CA ILE A 490 -11.07 -24.37 -2.49
C ILE A 490 -11.31 -25.81 -2.98
N PHE A 491 -10.63 -26.81 -2.40
CA PHE A 491 -10.82 -28.24 -2.74
C PHE A 491 -11.52 -29.02 -1.63
#